data_AF-A0AAU7P0G9-F1
#
_entry.id   AF-A0AAU7P0G9-F1
#
_cell.length_a   1.000
_cell.length_b   1.000
_cell.length_c   1.000
_cell.angle_alpha   90.00
_cell.angle_beta   90.00
_cell.angle_gamma   90.00
#
_symmetry.space_group_name_H-M   'P 1'
#
loop_
_entity.id
_entity.type
_entity.pdbx_description
1 polymer ?
#
loop_
_entity_poly.entity_id
_entity_poly.type
_entity_poly.pdbx_seq_one_letter_code
_entity_poly.pdbx_strand_id
1 'polypeptide(L)'
;MFHHQVRTPEHALLYLVDCTLATVSSMAMLKSRKKNEFNRQIGIAQKGINWIQDMKIDPFQTRAEDVINQFDSSVEKWSAQYLPKN
;
A
#
# COMPACT_ATOMS: atom_id res chain seq x y z
N MET A 1 -6.61 -7.73 -3.13
CA MET A 1 -6.43 -9.20 -3.13
C MET A 1 -7.11 -9.86 -1.93
N PHE A 2 -7.79 -10.99 -2.09
CA PHE A 2 -8.40 -11.72 -0.98
C PHE A 2 -7.53 -12.88 -0.47
N HIS A 3 -7.60 -13.19 0.84
CA HIS A 3 -6.80 -14.24 1.47
C HIS A 3 -6.95 -15.63 0.81
N HIS A 4 -8.16 -15.99 0.35
CA HIS A 4 -8.44 -17.29 -0.28
C HIS A 4 -7.83 -17.45 -1.69
N GLN A 5 -7.31 -16.37 -2.26
CA GLN A 5 -6.63 -16.33 -3.56
C GLN A 5 -5.11 -16.50 -3.42
N VAL A 6 -4.58 -16.55 -2.18
CA VAL A 6 -3.15 -16.75 -1.93
C VAL A 6 -2.77 -18.20 -2.20
N ARG A 7 -1.94 -18.41 -3.22
CA ARG A 7 -1.51 -19.76 -3.67
C ARG A 7 0.00 -19.87 -3.83
N THR A 8 0.70 -18.75 -3.94
CA THR A 8 2.15 -18.67 -4.14
C THR A 8 2.78 -17.66 -3.17
N PRO A 9 4.11 -17.67 -2.99
CA PRO A 9 4.80 -16.65 -2.21
C PRO A 9 4.58 -15.21 -2.73
N GLU A 10 4.51 -15.02 -4.04
CA GLU A 10 4.25 -13.73 -4.67
C GLU A 10 2.86 -13.22 -4.31
N HIS A 11 1.86 -14.10 -4.36
CA HIS A 11 0.50 -13.80 -3.89
C HIS A 11 0.49 -13.42 -2.40
N ALA A 12 1.30 -14.09 -1.57
CA ALA A 12 1.39 -13.78 -0.15
C ALA A 12 1.99 -12.37 0.07
N LEU A 13 3.05 -12.02 -0.67
CA LEU A 13 3.61 -10.68 -0.63
C LEU A 13 2.58 -9.63 -1.06
N LEU A 14 1.93 -9.82 -2.21
CA LEU A 14 0.90 -8.91 -2.71
C LEU A 14 -0.22 -8.71 -1.69
N TYR A 15 -0.69 -9.79 -1.08
CA TYR A 15 -1.73 -9.74 -0.04
C TYR A 15 -1.28 -8.92 1.18
N LEU A 16 -0.07 -9.17 1.70
CA LEU A 16 0.46 -8.44 2.86
C LEU A 16 0.67 -6.94 2.55
N VAL A 17 1.15 -6.62 1.35
CA VAL A 17 1.32 -5.23 0.90
C VAL A 17 -0.04 -4.55 0.78
N ASP A 18 -1.04 -5.20 0.17
CA ASP A 18 -2.40 -4.66 0.01
C ASP A 18 -3.09 -4.42 1.38
N CYS A 19 -2.89 -5.31 2.35
CA CYS A 19 -3.36 -5.10 3.73
C CYS A 19 -2.68 -3.91 4.40
N THR A 20 -1.38 -3.71 4.16
CA THR A 20 -0.64 -2.57 4.73
C THR A 20 -1.10 -1.27 4.08
N LEU A 21 -1.30 -1.26 2.75
CA LEU A 21 -1.87 -0.12 2.03
C LEU A 21 -3.28 0.22 2.54
N ALA A 22 -4.14 -0.78 2.76
CA ALA A 22 -5.46 -0.56 3.37
C ALA A 22 -5.36 0.06 4.77
N THR A 23 -4.36 -0.33 5.56
CA THR A 23 -4.08 0.30 6.86
C THR A 23 -3.67 1.76 6.69
N VAL A 24 -2.77 2.05 5.74
CA VAL A 24 -2.33 3.42 5.43
C VAL A 24 -3.51 4.30 5.03
N SER A 25 -4.37 3.86 4.09
CA SER A 25 -5.53 4.68 3.67
C SER A 25 -6.52 4.88 4.81
N SER A 26 -6.80 3.85 5.60
CA SER A 26 -7.64 3.95 6.80
C SER A 26 -7.10 4.98 7.80
N MET A 27 -5.80 4.97 8.08
CA MET A 27 -5.16 5.96 8.93
C MET A 27 -5.17 7.37 8.32
N ALA A 28 -4.98 7.48 7.00
CA ALA A 28 -4.96 8.76 6.30
C ALA A 28 -6.30 9.50 6.42
N MET A 29 -7.42 8.76 6.40
CA MET A 29 -8.78 9.31 6.53
C MET A 29 -9.12 9.81 7.95
N LEU A 30 -8.34 9.46 8.98
CA LEU A 30 -8.63 9.90 10.35
C LEU A 30 -8.41 11.41 10.50
N LYS A 31 -9.37 12.08 11.16
CA LYS A 31 -9.26 13.50 11.53
C LYS A 31 -8.01 13.80 12.37
N SER A 32 -7.61 12.86 13.22
CA SER A 32 -6.37 12.91 14.01
C SER A 32 -5.74 11.52 14.03
N ARG A 33 -4.43 11.45 13.78
CA ARG A 33 -3.64 10.21 13.75
C ARG A 33 -2.28 10.39 14.39
N LYS A 34 -1.71 9.31 14.91
CA LYS A 34 -0.33 9.30 15.41
C LYS A 34 0.63 9.42 14.22
N LYS A 35 1.22 10.62 14.03
CA LYS A 35 2.11 10.93 12.90
C LYS A 35 3.22 9.89 12.70
N ASN A 36 3.91 9.51 13.77
CA ASN A 36 5.03 8.57 13.69
C ASN A 36 4.59 7.18 13.23
N GLU A 37 3.45 6.68 13.72
CA GLU A 37 2.94 5.39 13.29
C GLU A 37 2.46 5.43 11.84
N PHE A 38 1.80 6.52 11.44
CA PHE A 38 1.39 6.69 10.04
C PHE A 38 2.60 6.68 9.09
N ASN A 39 3.65 7.43 9.42
CA ASN A 39 4.89 7.46 8.65
C ASN A 39 5.58 6.09 8.63
N ARG A 40 5.54 5.35 9.75
CA ARG A 40 6.06 3.98 9.82
C ARG A 40 5.30 3.04 8.88
N GLN A 41 3.97 3.11 8.85
CA GLN A 41 3.14 2.29 7.96
C GLN A 41 3.36 2.64 6.48
N ILE A 42 3.49 3.93 6.14
CA ILE A 42 3.91 4.37 4.80
C ILE A 42 5.26 3.73 4.44
N GLY A 43 6.25 3.79 5.34
CA GLY A 43 7.57 3.21 5.08
C GLY A 43 7.55 1.69 4.89
N ILE A 44 6.71 0.95 5.62
CA ILE A 44 6.55 -0.50 5.44
C ILE A 44 5.90 -0.80 4.10
N ALA A 45 4.80 -0.13 3.77
CA ALA A 45 4.11 -0.29 2.49
C ALA A 45 5.02 0.07 1.31
N GLN A 46 5.81 1.15 1.42
CA GLN A 46 6.75 1.58 0.39
C GLN A 46 7.82 0.52 0.11
N LYS A 47 8.38 -0.10 1.15
CA LYS A 47 9.30 -1.24 0.96
C LYS A 47 8.63 -2.40 0.23
N GLY A 48 7.36 -2.67 0.55
CA GLY A 48 6.55 -3.66 -0.16
C GLY A 48 6.40 -3.36 -1.65
N ILE A 49 6.07 -2.11 -2.01
CA ILE A 49 5.99 -1.66 -3.41
C ILE A 49 7.33 -1.84 -4.12
N ASN A 50 8.43 -1.43 -3.48
CA ASN A 50 9.76 -1.58 -4.05
C ASN A 50 10.09 -3.06 -4.33
N TRP A 51 9.81 -3.97 -3.39
CA TRP A 51 10.01 -5.41 -3.61
C TRP A 51 9.17 -5.97 -4.75
N ILE A 52 7.91 -5.53 -4.89
CA ILE A 52 7.05 -5.93 -6.01
C ILE A 52 7.70 -5.54 -7.35
N GLN A 53 8.23 -4.32 -7.46
CA GLN A 53 8.90 -3.85 -8.67
C GLN A 53 10.22 -4.57 -8.94
N ASP A 54 11.09 -4.68 -7.92
CA ASP A 54 12.40 -5.31 -8.03
C ASP A 54 12.29 -6.79 -8.41
N MET A 55 11.31 -7.50 -7.83
CA MET A 55 11.04 -8.91 -8.09
C MET A 55 10.17 -9.14 -9.34
N LYS A 56 9.72 -8.07 -10.01
CA LYS A 56 8.85 -8.11 -11.20
C LYS A 56 7.57 -8.91 -10.97
N ILE A 57 6.96 -8.75 -9.79
CA ILE A 57 5.69 -9.37 -9.43
C ILE A 57 4.56 -8.54 -10.03
N ASP A 58 3.61 -9.20 -10.70
CA ASP A 58 2.43 -8.54 -11.29
C ASP A 58 1.44 -8.12 -10.18
N PRO A 59 1.16 -6.81 -9.99
CA PRO A 59 0.25 -6.33 -8.96
C PRO A 59 -1.23 -6.29 -9.40
N PHE A 60 -1.61 -6.89 -10.53
CA PHE A 60 -2.96 -6.81 -11.12
C PHE A 60 -4.10 -6.96 -10.10
N GLN A 61 -5.07 -6.04 -10.17
CA GLN A 61 -6.25 -5.95 -9.30
C GLN A 61 -5.95 -5.77 -7.80
N THR A 62 -4.86 -5.06 -7.47
CA THR A 62 -4.51 -4.69 -6.10
C THR A 62 -4.32 -3.18 -5.94
N ARG A 63 -4.33 -2.65 -4.71
CA ARG A 63 -3.98 -1.23 -4.49
C ARG A 63 -2.53 -0.93 -4.86
N ALA A 64 -1.65 -1.93 -4.86
CA ALA A 64 -0.27 -1.75 -5.28
C ALA A 64 -0.18 -1.40 -6.76
N GLU A 65 -1.10 -1.91 -7.59
CA GLU A 65 -1.21 -1.52 -9.01
C GLU A 65 -1.47 -0.02 -9.13
N ASP A 66 -2.43 0.52 -8.38
CA ASP A 66 -2.73 1.95 -8.39
C ASP A 66 -1.53 2.78 -7.95
N VAL A 67 -0.86 2.38 -6.86
CA VAL A 67 0.34 3.09 -6.36
C VAL A 67 1.43 3.15 -7.43
N ILE A 68 1.71 2.02 -8.08
CA ILE A 68 2.78 1.90 -9.09
C ILE A 68 2.42 2.71 -10.33
N ASN A 69 1.21 2.54 -10.86
CA ASN A 69 0.83 3.07 -12.17
C ASN A 69 0.38 4.54 -12.14
N GLN A 70 -0.21 5.00 -11.04
CA GLN A 70 -0.86 6.32 -10.97
C GLN A 70 -0.13 7.32 -10.06
N PHE A 71 0.75 6.85 -9.17
CA PHE A 71 1.38 7.69 -8.13
C PHE A 71 2.90 7.60 -8.12
N ASP A 72 3.53 7.32 -9.27
CA ASP A 72 4.98 7.18 -9.44
C ASP A 72 5.60 6.21 -8.43
N SER A 73 4.89 5.11 -8.11
CA SER A 73 5.32 4.14 -7.09
C SER A 73 5.51 4.72 -5.68
N SER A 74 4.92 5.87 -5.38
CA SER A 74 5.02 6.53 -4.08
C SER A 74 3.76 6.31 -3.24
N VAL A 75 3.92 5.56 -2.14
CA VAL A 75 2.84 5.35 -1.16
C VAL A 75 2.45 6.66 -0.48
N GLU A 76 3.40 7.58 -0.27
CA GLU A 76 3.11 8.89 0.30
C GLU A 76 2.17 9.69 -0.60
N LYS A 77 2.51 9.83 -1.90
CA LYS A 77 1.65 10.51 -2.88
C LYS A 77 0.28 9.83 -2.97
N TRP A 78 0.25 8.50 -3.05
CA TRP A 78 -0.99 7.74 -3.08
C TRP A 78 -1.85 7.96 -1.84
N SER A 79 -1.26 8.01 -0.65
CA SER A 79 -1.99 8.18 0.61
C SER A 79 -2.58 9.59 0.78
N ALA A 80 -1.99 10.60 0.13
CA ALA A 80 -2.42 11.99 0.25
C ALA A 80 -3.85 12.22 -0.26
N GLN A 81 -4.35 11.41 -1.19
CA GLN A 81 -5.72 11.51 -1.71
C GLN A 81 -6.80 11.23 -0.66
N TYR A 82 -6.44 10.54 0.43
CA TYR A 82 -7.36 10.16 1.51
C TYR A 82 -7.34 11.12 2.69
N LEU A 83 -6.48 12.16 2.66
CA LEU A 83 -6.40 13.13 3.74
C LEU A 83 -7.71 13.92 3.84
N PRO A 84 -8.20 14.22 5.07
CA PRO A 84 -9.37 15.08 5.24
C PRO A 84 -9.11 16.43 4.57
N LYS A 85 -10.08 16.90 3.78
CA LYS A 85 -10.08 18.27 3.27
C LYS A 85 -10.37 19.21 4.43
N ASN A 86 -9.51 20.21 4.62
CA ASN A 86 -9.69 21.26 5.64
C ASN A 86 -10.93 22.11 5.34
#